data_AF-A0A7H8S3I1-F1
#
_entry.id   AF-A0A7H8S3I1-F1
#
_cell.length_a   1.000
_cell.length_b   1.000
_cell.length_c   1.000
_cell.angle_alpha   90.00
_cell.angle_beta   90.00
_cell.angle_gamma   90.00
#
_symmetry.space_group_name_H-M   'P 1'
#
loop_
_entity.id
_entity.type
_entity.pdbx_description
1 polymer ?
#
loop_
_entity_poly.entity_id
_entity_poly.type
_entity_poly.pdbx_seq_one_letter_code
_entity_poly.pdbx_strand_id
1 'polypeptide(L)'
;MLKRFVILAYLLFLAPLIFIVNFMFDIITLENIQGLPVFSPLVFCSFGLFFASKAYQIQKNALTIGAVTANLVLFLFPFIYMIGGTAIFGV
;
A
#
# COMPACT_ATOMS: atom_id res chain seq x y z
N MET A 1 -16.05 5.61 -16.09
CA MET A 1 -15.74 6.15 -14.74
C MET A 1 -15.17 5.07 -13.82
N LEU A 2 -15.89 3.97 -13.56
CA LEU A 2 -15.42 2.83 -12.75
C LEU A 2 -13.99 2.35 -13.08
N LYS A 3 -13.72 2.02 -14.35
CA LYS A 3 -12.40 1.52 -14.78
C LYS A 3 -11.25 2.46 -14.38
N ARG A 4 -11.46 3.78 -14.45
CA ARG A 4 -10.44 4.77 -14.06
C ARG A 4 -10.16 4.73 -12.56
N PHE A 5 -11.20 4.62 -11.72
CA PHE A 5 -11.02 4.51 -10.27
C PHE A 5 -10.31 3.22 -9.88
N VAL A 6 -10.64 2.09 -10.52
CA VAL A 6 -9.95 0.82 -10.28
C VAL A 6 -8.47 0.91 -10.67
N ILE A 7 -8.17 1.45 -11.86
CA ILE A 7 -6.78 1.65 -12.31
C ILE A 7 -6.01 2.55 -11.35
N LEU A 8 -6.58 3.68 -10.93
CA LEU A 8 -5.95 4.59 -9.97
C LEU A 8 -5.70 3.91 -8.62
N ALA A 9 -6.67 3.14 -8.11
CA ALA A 9 -6.52 2.41 -6.86
C ALA A 9 -5.40 1.36 -6.93
N TYR A 10 -5.25 0.64 -8.04
CA TYR A 10 -4.16 -0.32 -8.20
C TYR A 10 -2.80 0.36 -8.43
N LEU A 11 -2.75 1.49 -9.13
CA LEU A 11 -1.50 2.27 -9.27
C LEU A 11 -1.01 2.78 -7.91
N LEU A 12 -1.93 3.31 -7.10
CA LEU A 12 -1.65 3.79 -5.74
C LEU A 12 -1.28 2.66 -4.77
N PHE A 13 -1.67 1.42 -5.06
CA PHE A 13 -1.18 0.24 -4.35
C PHE A 13 0.21 -0.21 -4.83
N LEU A 14 0.43 -0.26 -6.15
CA LEU A 14 1.67 -0.79 -6.73
C LEU A 14 2.89 0.09 -6.42
N ALA A 15 2.73 1.43 -6.44
CA ALA A 15 3.84 2.34 -6.16
C ALA A 15 4.50 2.11 -4.77
N PRO A 16 3.77 2.16 -3.65
CA PRO A 16 4.35 1.88 -2.33
C PRO A 16 4.78 0.42 -2.17
N LEU A 17 4.12 -0.54 -2.84
CA LEU A 17 4.55 -1.94 -2.82
C LEU A 17 5.96 -2.10 -3.40
N ILE A 18 6.25 -1.46 -4.53
CA ILE A 18 7.57 -1.48 -5.16
C ILE A 18 8.61 -0.88 -4.22
N PHE A 19 8.30 0.24 -3.55
CA PHE A 19 9.21 0.84 -2.58
C PHE A 19 9.49 -0.08 -1.39
N ILE A 20 8.47 -0.75 -0.85
CA ILE A 20 8.63 -1.71 0.25
C ILE A 20 9.49 -2.90 -0.17
N VAL A 21 9.22 -3.48 -1.34
CA VAL A 21 10.02 -4.60 -1.87
C VAL A 21 11.47 -4.16 -2.06
N ASN A 22 11.70 -2.98 -2.65
CA ASN A 22 13.05 -2.45 -2.79
C ASN A 22 13.74 -2.27 -1.43
N PHE A 23 13.04 -1.76 -0.44
CA PHE A 23 13.57 -1.56 0.91
C PHE A 23 13.87 -2.87 1.65
N MET A 24 13.04 -3.90 1.50
CA MET A 24 13.22 -5.19 2.18
C MET A 24 14.36 -6.03 1.61
N PHE A 25 14.63 -5.90 0.30
CA PHE A 25 15.63 -6.72 -0.38
C PHE A 25 16.87 -5.93 -0.82
N ASP A 26 16.90 -4.63 -0.59
CA ASP A 26 17.97 -3.70 -1.00
C ASP A 26 18.35 -3.85 -2.49
N ILE A 27 17.33 -3.94 -3.37
CA ILE A 27 17.53 -4.18 -4.81
C ILE A 27 18.25 -2.99 -5.46
N ILE A 28 17.79 -1.77 -5.14
CA ILE A 28 18.41 -0.52 -5.55
C ILE A 28 18.70 0.28 -4.28
N THR A 29 19.98 0.62 -4.10
CA THR A 29 20.44 1.39 -2.96
C THR A 29 19.90 2.83 -3.05
N LEU A 30 19.04 3.18 -2.11
CA LEU A 30 18.44 4.51 -1.98
C LEU A 30 18.93 5.13 -0.66
N GLU A 31 20.20 5.57 -0.65
CA GLU A 31 20.95 5.98 0.54
C GLU A 31 20.22 7.00 1.44
N ASN A 32 19.40 7.86 0.84
CA ASN A 32 18.74 8.98 1.53
C ASN A 32 17.28 8.71 1.93
N ILE A 33 16.69 7.58 1.55
CA ILE A 33 15.23 7.35 1.65
C ILE A 33 14.90 6.46 2.87
N GLN A 34 15.85 6.28 3.78
CA GLN A 34 15.76 5.48 5.01
C GLN A 34 14.35 5.39 5.61
N GLY A 35 13.83 4.18 5.84
CA GLY A 35 12.54 3.91 6.49
C GLY A 35 11.28 4.46 5.80
N LEU A 36 11.38 5.49 4.97
CA LEU A 36 10.27 6.15 4.28
C LEU A 36 9.46 5.19 3.39
N PRO A 37 10.06 4.20 2.68
CA PRO A 37 9.31 3.18 1.96
C PRO A 37 8.29 2.45 2.83
N VAL A 38 8.63 2.15 4.08
CA VAL A 38 7.76 1.45 5.04
C VAL A 38 6.51 2.27 5.33
N PHE A 39 6.63 3.59 5.42
CA PHE A 39 5.53 4.51 5.73
C PHE A 39 4.78 5.02 4.49
N SER A 40 5.35 4.84 3.29
CA SER A 40 4.72 5.25 2.03
C SER A 40 3.28 4.72 1.82
N PRO A 41 2.89 3.51 2.28
CA PRO A 41 1.50 3.07 2.17
C PRO A 41 0.51 3.97 2.88
N LEU A 42 0.87 4.62 3.98
CA LEU A 42 -0.07 5.46 4.73
C LEU A 42 -0.65 6.58 3.86
N VAL A 43 0.17 7.18 3.01
CA VAL A 43 -0.28 8.24 2.09
C VAL A 43 -0.94 7.64 0.87
N PHE A 44 -0.22 6.77 0.14
CA PHE A 44 -0.67 6.28 -1.15
C PHE A 44 -1.91 5.37 -1.04
N CYS A 45 -1.91 4.44 -0.09
CA CYS A 45 -3.05 3.54 0.11
C CYS A 45 -4.26 4.24 0.73
N SER A 46 -4.10 5.38 1.43
CA SER A 46 -5.26 6.20 1.85
C SER A 46 -6.03 6.74 0.64
N PHE A 47 -5.33 7.30 -0.34
CA PHE A 47 -5.95 7.73 -1.61
C PHE A 47 -6.43 6.52 -2.42
N GLY A 48 -5.67 5.43 -2.44
CA GLY A 48 -6.05 4.19 -3.11
C GLY A 48 -7.35 3.61 -2.55
N LEU A 49 -7.51 3.58 -1.22
CA LEU A 49 -8.73 3.19 -0.52
C LEU A 49 -9.91 4.10 -0.88
N PHE A 50 -9.70 5.42 -0.98
CA PHE A 50 -10.74 6.34 -1.42
C PHE A 50 -11.24 5.98 -2.82
N PHE A 51 -10.35 5.80 -3.80
CA PHE A 51 -10.74 5.43 -5.16
C PHE A 51 -11.33 4.02 -5.25
N ALA A 52 -10.77 3.05 -4.52
CA ALA A 52 -11.27 1.69 -4.45
C ALA A 52 -12.68 1.63 -3.85
N SER A 53 -12.93 2.41 -2.78
CA SER A 53 -14.25 2.50 -2.13
C SER A 53 -15.28 3.12 -3.07
N LYS A 54 -14.93 4.18 -3.81
CA LYS A 54 -15.79 4.75 -4.84
C LYS A 54 -16.08 3.76 -5.97
N ALA A 55 -15.08 3.00 -6.42
CA ALA A 55 -15.28 1.95 -7.42
C ALA A 55 -16.21 0.83 -6.92
N TYR A 56 -16.02 0.38 -5.69
CA TYR A 56 -16.85 -0.65 -5.04
C TYR A 56 -18.31 -0.22 -4.88
N GLN A 57 -18.56 1.05 -4.55
CA GLN A 57 -19.91 1.62 -4.48
C GLN A 57 -20.61 1.65 -5.84
N ILE A 58 -19.88 1.84 -6.94
CA ILE A 58 -20.43 1.83 -8.30
C ILE A 58 -20.72 0.41 -8.77
N GLN A 59 -19.77 -0.51 -8.60
CA GLN A 59 -19.92 -1.91 -8.99
C GLN A 59 -19.16 -2.84 -8.03
N LYS A 60 -19.90 -3.71 -7.36
CA LYS A 60 -19.35 -4.76 -6.51
C LYS A 60 -18.95 -5.95 -7.37
N ASN A 61 -17.65 -6.15 -7.58
CA ASN A 61 -17.12 -7.32 -8.27
C ASN A 61 -15.75 -7.69 -7.68
N ALA A 62 -15.18 -8.81 -8.14
CA ALA A 62 -13.89 -9.28 -7.62
C ALA A 62 -12.77 -8.24 -7.77
N LEU A 63 -12.76 -7.43 -8.85
CA LEU A 63 -11.72 -6.43 -9.07
C LEU A 63 -11.82 -5.25 -8.09
N THR A 64 -13.03 -4.77 -7.79
CA THR A 64 -13.22 -3.68 -6.83
C THR A 64 -12.99 -4.13 -5.40
N ILE A 65 -13.38 -5.36 -5.06
CA ILE A 65 -13.05 -5.98 -3.77
C ILE A 65 -11.54 -6.13 -3.63
N GLY A 66 -10.86 -6.67 -4.65
CA GLY A 66 -9.41 -6.81 -4.67
C GLY A 66 -8.69 -5.48 -4.48
N ALA A 67 -9.15 -4.40 -5.11
CA ALA A 67 -8.56 -3.07 -4.97
C ALA A 67 -8.69 -2.54 -3.54
N VAL A 68 -9.84 -2.74 -2.88
CA VAL A 68 -10.04 -2.35 -1.48
C VAL A 68 -9.14 -3.18 -0.57
N THR A 69 -9.17 -4.50 -0.70
CA THR A 69 -8.39 -5.41 0.14
C THR A 69 -6.89 -5.17 -0.01
N ALA A 70 -6.38 -5.03 -1.24
CA ALA A 70 -4.96 -4.80 -1.48
C ALA A 70 -4.46 -3.50 -0.85
N ASN A 71 -5.20 -2.39 -1.05
CA ASN A 71 -4.85 -1.11 -0.42
C ASN A 71 -4.99 -1.17 1.10
N LEU A 72 -5.99 -1.85 1.65
CA LEU A 72 -6.15 -1.99 3.10
C LEU A 72 -5.01 -2.78 3.73
N VAL A 73 -4.64 -3.92 3.15
CA VAL A 73 -3.55 -4.77 3.64
C VAL A 73 -2.24 -3.99 3.62
N LEU A 74 -1.93 -3.31 2.51
CA LEU A 74 -0.70 -2.56 2.40
C LEU A 74 -0.70 -1.30 3.29
N PHE A 75 -1.85 -0.66 3.50
CA PHE A 75 -2.00 0.43 4.47
C PHE A 75 -1.65 0.00 5.89
N LEU A 76 -1.93 -1.25 6.27
CA LEU A 76 -1.59 -1.79 7.59
C LEU A 76 -0.11 -2.19 7.74
N PHE A 77 0.62 -2.31 6.63
CA PHE A 77 2.02 -2.74 6.63
C PHE A 77 2.94 -1.95 7.58
N PRO A 78 2.92 -0.60 7.63
CA PRO A 78 3.81 0.16 8.52
C PRO A 78 3.59 -0.20 9.99
N PHE A 79 2.34 -0.41 10.41
CA PHE A 79 2.02 -0.79 11.79
C PHE A 79 2.50 -2.21 12.11
N ILE A 80 2.28 -3.15 11.18
CA ILE A 80 2.76 -4.53 11.33
C ILE A 80 4.29 -4.55 11.40
N TYR A 81 4.95 -3.77 10.55
CA TYR A 81 6.41 -3.65 10.53
C TYR A 81 6.96 -3.08 11.84
N MET A 82 6.36 -2.00 12.36
CA MET A 82 6.79 -1.41 13.63
C MET A 82 6.56 -2.36 14.81
N ILE A 83 5.37 -2.94 14.94
CA ILE A 83 5.04 -3.88 16.02
C ILE A 83 5.94 -5.11 15.94
N GLY A 84 6.12 -5.67 14.74
CA GLY A 84 7.00 -6.82 14.52
C GLY A 84 8.46 -6.48 14.84
N GLY A 85 8.94 -5.31 14.44
CA GLY A 85 10.27 -4.82 14.78
C GLY A 85 10.49 -4.73 16.29
N THR A 86 9.58 -4.08 17.02
CA THR A 86 9.64 -4.00 18.48
C THR A 86 9.53 -5.37 19.13
N ALA A 87 8.63 -6.24 18.68
CA ALA A 87 8.44 -7.57 19.27
C ALA A 87 9.64 -8.51 19.07
N ILE A 88 10.33 -8.41 17.93
CA ILE A 88 11.48 -9.27 17.60
C ILE A 88 12.77 -8.71 18.20
N PHE A 89 12.98 -7.39 18.13
CA PHE A 89 14.25 -6.75 18.49
C PHE A 89 14.23 -6.08 19.87
N GLY A 90 13.07 -6.01 20.54
CA GLY A 90 12.95 -5.54 21.92
C GLY A 90 13.21 -4.05 22.11
N VAL A 91 13.05 -3.24 21.05
CA VAL A 91 13.24 -1.77 21.07
C VAL A 91 11.91 -1.05 21.26
#